data_AF-A0A957TM98-F1
#
_entry.id   AF-A0A957TM98-F1
#
_cell.length_a   1.000
_cell.length_b   1.000
_cell.length_c   1.000
_cell.angle_alpha   90.00
_cell.angle_beta   90.00
_cell.angle_gamma   90.00
#
_symmetry.space_group_name_H-M   'P 1'
#
loop_
_entity.id
_entity.type
_entity.pdbx_description
1 polymer ?
#
loop_
_entity_poly.entity_id
_entity_poly.type
_entity_poly.pdbx_seq_one_letter_code
_entity_poly.pdbx_strand_id
1 'polypeptide(L)'
;MLIELTPELTTVFAILFLAALTKATLGFGESLLAIPLLTLVVGVQTAAPLVSLLAATVTLLLLVRNWQRIDFGATGRLLTAAVVGIPVGVWGLVALPQAWITRLLGVLLIGVGGYNLWQPTMRGLHNPRWSYLFGFLA
;
A
#
# COMPACT_ATOMS: atom_id res chain seq x y z
N MET A 1 -23.83 26.61 7.88
CA MET A 1 -23.66 25.14 7.91
C MET A 1 -22.17 24.86 7.80
N LEU A 2 -21.43 25.17 8.86
CA LEU A 2 -19.98 24.99 8.92
C LEU A 2 -19.74 23.54 9.32
N ILE A 3 -18.97 22.83 8.51
CA ILE A 3 -18.52 21.47 8.79
C ILE A 3 -17.55 21.62 9.96
N GLU A 4 -18.01 21.31 11.17
CA GLU A 4 -17.13 21.06 12.31
C GLU A 4 -16.33 19.80 11.95
N LEU A 5 -15.17 19.99 11.32
CA LEU A 5 -14.22 18.93 11.05
C LEU A 5 -13.78 18.39 12.41
N THR A 6 -14.35 17.26 12.82
CA THR A 6 -13.89 16.54 13.99
C THR A 6 -12.38 16.27 13.84
N PRO A 7 -11.59 16.36 14.92
CA PRO A 7 -10.12 16.26 14.85
C PRO A 7 -9.63 14.95 14.20
N GLU A 8 -10.45 13.91 14.24
CA GLU A 8 -10.23 12.63 13.58
C GLU A 8 -10.22 12.76 12.04
N LEU A 9 -11.15 13.53 11.49
CA LEU A 9 -11.34 13.71 10.04
C LEU A 9 -10.15 14.47 9.42
N THR A 10 -9.65 15.48 10.12
CA THR A 10 -8.46 16.24 9.71
C THR A 10 -7.21 15.34 9.66
N THR A 11 -7.09 14.44 10.64
CA THR A 11 -5.98 13.48 10.71
C THR A 11 -6.04 12.48 9.55
N VAL A 12 -7.23 11.95 9.25
CA VAL A 12 -7.45 11.07 8.09
C VAL A 12 -7.05 11.75 6.79
N PHE A 13 -7.50 12.99 6.55
CA PHE A 13 -7.13 13.73 5.34
C PHE A 13 -5.62 13.97 5.22
N ALA A 14 -4.95 14.30 6.32
CA ALA A 14 -3.50 14.49 6.33
C ALA A 14 -2.75 13.20 5.97
N ILE A 15 -3.18 12.06 6.52
CA ILE A 15 -2.62 10.75 6.20
C ILE A 15 -2.82 10.41 4.72
N LEU A 16 -4.04 10.59 4.21
CA LEU A 16 -4.36 10.31 2.80
C LEU A 16 -3.58 11.23 1.85
N PHE A 17 -3.42 12.50 2.21
CA PHE A 17 -2.62 13.46 1.43
C PHE A 17 -1.15 13.04 1.36
N LEU A 18 -0.54 12.70 2.50
CA LEU A 18 0.86 12.22 2.54
C LEU A 18 1.03 10.92 1.78
N ALA A 19 0.08 9.99 1.89
CA ALA A 19 0.09 8.74 1.14
C ALA A 19 0.01 8.97 -0.38
N ALA A 20 -0.90 9.85 -0.82
CA ALA A 20 -1.03 10.22 -2.23
C ALA A 20 0.22 10.96 -2.76
N LEU A 21 0.83 11.83 -1.95
CA LEU A 21 2.09 12.49 -2.29
C LEU A 21 3.24 11.48 -2.43
N THR A 22 3.30 10.51 -1.54
CA THR A 22 4.28 9.40 -1.58
C THR A 22 4.05 8.53 -2.81
N LYS A 23 2.79 8.30 -3.20
CA LYS A 23 2.47 7.61 -4.46
C LYS A 23 2.91 8.39 -5.69
N ALA A 24 2.65 9.69 -5.72
CA ALA A 24 3.00 10.53 -6.85
C ALA A 24 4.53 10.63 -7.04
N THR A 25 5.29 10.56 -5.95
CA THR A 25 6.76 10.68 -5.97
C THR A 25 7.49 9.35 -6.08
N LEU A 26 7.03 8.30 -5.38
CA LEU A 26 7.71 6.99 -5.28
C LEU A 26 7.00 5.87 -6.04
N GLY A 27 5.75 6.05 -6.47
CA GLY A 27 4.96 5.06 -7.21
C GLY A 27 4.38 3.90 -6.37
N PHE A 28 4.97 3.55 -5.21
CA PHE A 28 4.61 2.34 -4.44
C PHE A 28 4.56 2.48 -2.91
N GLY A 29 4.71 3.69 -2.34
CA GLY A 29 4.78 3.89 -0.87
C GLY A 29 3.47 4.27 -0.16
N GLU A 30 2.38 4.44 -0.90
CA GLU A 30 1.06 4.88 -0.36
C GLU A 30 0.57 3.98 0.76
N SER A 31 0.51 2.67 0.50
CA SER A 31 -0.09 1.66 1.36
C SER A 31 0.71 1.49 2.65
N LEU A 32 2.04 1.64 2.57
CA LEU A 32 2.96 1.46 3.69
C LEU A 32 2.79 2.55 4.76
N LEU A 33 2.38 3.75 4.37
CA LEU A 33 2.08 4.85 5.29
C LEU A 33 0.60 4.91 5.67
N ALA A 34 -0.30 4.73 4.70
CA ALA A 34 -1.73 4.93 4.90
C ALA A 34 -2.37 3.86 5.80
N ILE A 35 -2.11 2.58 5.52
CA ILE A 35 -2.80 1.47 6.20
C ILE A 35 -2.50 1.44 7.71
N PRO A 36 -1.24 1.55 8.18
CA PRO A 36 -0.95 1.55 9.61
C PRO A 36 -1.58 2.72 10.35
N LEU A 37 -1.44 3.92 9.79
CA LEU A 37 -1.92 5.15 10.44
C LEU A 37 -3.46 5.19 10.49
N LEU A 38 -4.13 4.77 9.41
CA LEU A 38 -5.59 4.67 9.40
C LEU A 38 -6.12 3.53 10.26
N THR A 39 -5.39 2.43 10.35
CA THR A 39 -5.75 1.32 11.25
C THR A 39 -5.81 1.77 12.70
N LEU A 40 -4.94 2.69 13.13
CA LEU A 40 -4.95 3.23 14.50
C LEU A 40 -6.17 4.10 14.79
N VAL A 41 -6.78 4.70 13.76
CA VAL A 41 -7.91 5.65 13.91
C VAL A 41 -9.25 4.96 13.69
N VAL A 42 -9.40 4.17 12.62
CA VAL A 42 -10.68 3.60 12.19
C VAL A 42 -10.70 2.06 12.18
N GLY A 43 -9.57 1.40 12.47
CA GLY A 43 -9.44 -0.05 12.47
C GLY A 43 -9.13 -0.66 11.09
N VAL A 44 -8.56 -1.88 11.09
CA VAL A 44 -8.11 -2.57 9.85
C VAL A 44 -9.26 -2.77 8.86
N GLN A 45 -10.45 -3.15 9.35
CA GLN A 45 -11.55 -3.55 8.47
C GLN A 45 -12.12 -2.41 7.62
N THR A 46 -11.99 -1.16 8.08
CA THR A 46 -12.43 0.04 7.35
C THR A 46 -11.26 0.71 6.62
N ALA A 47 -10.07 0.73 7.23
CA ALA A 47 -8.87 1.32 6.63
C ALA A 47 -8.46 0.62 5.33
N ALA A 48 -8.47 -0.73 5.32
CA ALA A 48 -8.06 -1.50 4.15
C ALA A 48 -8.89 -1.20 2.89
N PRO A 49 -10.24 -1.28 2.89
CA PRO A 49 -11.05 -0.95 1.71
C PRO A 49 -10.95 0.53 1.31
N LEU A 50 -10.89 1.47 2.27
CA LEU A 50 -10.77 2.90 1.96
C LEU A 50 -9.46 3.22 1.24
N VAL A 51 -8.33 2.73 1.76
CA VAL A 51 -7.02 2.92 1.12
C VAL A 51 -6.99 2.22 -0.23
N SER A 52 -7.59 1.02 -0.35
CA SER A 52 -7.62 0.29 -1.61
C SER A 52 -8.36 1.05 -2.71
N LEU A 53 -9.49 1.70 -2.38
CA LEU A 53 -10.25 2.52 -3.34
C LEU A 53 -9.47 3.78 -3.75
N LEU A 54 -8.85 4.48 -2.80
CA LEU A 54 -8.00 5.62 -3.11
C LEU A 54 -6.83 5.20 -4.00
N ALA A 55 -6.16 4.13 -3.60
CA ALA A 55 -5.02 3.59 -4.33
C ALA A 55 -5.42 3.18 -5.74
N ALA A 56 -6.52 2.45 -5.92
CA ALA A 56 -7.03 2.08 -7.23
C ALA A 56 -7.29 3.31 -8.11
N THR A 57 -7.92 4.35 -7.55
CA THR A 57 -8.21 5.60 -8.25
C THR A 57 -6.94 6.30 -8.73
N VAL A 58 -5.96 6.48 -7.83
CA VAL A 58 -4.69 7.14 -8.19
C VAL A 58 -3.91 6.30 -9.21
N THR A 59 -3.92 4.97 -9.07
CA THR A 59 -3.24 4.06 -10.01
C THR A 59 -3.89 4.15 -11.40
N LEU A 60 -5.21 4.17 -11.47
CA LEU A 60 -5.95 4.29 -12.72
C LEU A 60 -5.62 5.62 -13.43
N LEU A 61 -5.60 6.73 -12.68
CA LEU A 61 -5.24 8.04 -13.22
C LEU A 61 -3.80 8.07 -13.76
N LEU A 62 -2.86 7.48 -13.03
CA LEU A 62 -1.46 7.35 -13.47
C LEU A 62 -1.34 6.46 -14.70
N LEU A 63 -2.09 5.34 -14.74
CA LEU A 63 -2.12 4.41 -15.87
C LEU A 63 -2.62 5.11 -17.14
N VAL A 64 -3.76 5.81 -17.06
CA VAL A 64 -4.32 6.57 -18.18
C VAL A 64 -3.37 7.66 -18.64
N ARG A 65 -2.66 8.32 -17.72
CA ARG A 65 -1.74 9.41 -18.06
C ARG A 65 -0.41 8.93 -18.67
N ASN A 66 0.09 7.76 -18.25
CA ASN A 66 1.41 7.26 -18.63
C ASN A 66 1.37 5.97 -19.47
N TRP A 67 0.23 5.63 -20.06
CA TRP A 67 0.02 4.37 -20.80
C TRP A 67 1.05 4.08 -21.89
N GLN A 68 1.61 5.12 -22.52
CA GLN A 68 2.60 4.98 -23.61
C GLN A 68 4.01 4.59 -23.15
N ARG A 69 4.32 4.65 -21.85
CA ARG A 69 5.64 4.28 -21.29
C ARG A 69 5.62 2.96 -20.52
N ILE A 70 4.56 2.18 -20.66
CA ILE A 70 4.38 0.93 -19.94
C ILE A 70 5.19 -0.18 -20.61
N ASP A 71 6.09 -0.81 -19.85
CA ASP A 71 6.72 -2.07 -20.25
C ASP A 71 5.76 -3.23 -19.99
N PHE A 72 5.05 -3.65 -21.04
CA PHE A 72 4.07 -4.73 -20.97
C PHE A 72 4.65 -6.06 -20.48
N GLY A 73 5.96 -6.32 -20.65
CA GLY A 73 6.61 -7.55 -20.20
C GLY A 73 6.77 -7.61 -18.68
N ALA A 74 7.23 -6.51 -18.07
CA ALA A 74 7.32 -6.40 -16.61
C ALA A 74 5.92 -6.29 -15.96
N THR A 75 5.02 -5.50 -16.56
CA THR A 75 3.65 -5.32 -16.06
C THR A 75 2.84 -6.61 -16.08
N GLY A 76 2.96 -7.45 -17.13
CA GLY A 76 2.26 -8.73 -17.20
C GLY A 76 2.68 -9.72 -16.09
N ARG A 77 3.97 -9.73 -15.72
CA ARG A 77 4.46 -10.55 -14.59
C ARG A 77 3.95 -10.04 -13.25
N LEU A 78 3.87 -8.73 -13.05
CA LEU A 78 3.25 -8.16 -11.84
C LEU A 78 1.76 -8.50 -11.77
N LEU A 79 1.02 -8.33 -12.87
CA LEU A 79 -0.42 -8.59 -12.91
C LEU A 79 -0.74 -10.05 -12.62
N THR A 80 0.01 -10.98 -13.19
CA THR A 80 -0.19 -12.42 -12.92
C THR A 80 0.09 -12.78 -11.47
N ALA A 81 1.12 -12.19 -10.86
CA ALA A 81 1.39 -12.37 -9.43
C ALA A 81 0.29 -11.74 -8.55
N ALA A 82 -0.21 -10.55 -8.89
CA ALA A 82 -1.28 -9.88 -8.17
C ALA A 82 -2.62 -10.64 -8.27
N VAL A 83 -2.95 -11.22 -9.43
CA VAL A 83 -4.15 -12.05 -9.62
C VAL A 83 -4.19 -13.23 -8.64
N VAL A 84 -3.03 -13.75 -8.25
CA VAL A 84 -2.93 -14.82 -7.25
C VAL A 84 -2.79 -14.27 -5.83
N GLY A 85 -2.03 -13.19 -5.65
CA GLY A 85 -1.80 -12.56 -4.35
C GLY A 85 -3.05 -11.96 -3.72
N ILE A 86 -3.88 -11.27 -4.52
CA ILE A 86 -5.12 -10.62 -4.05
C ILE A 86 -6.11 -11.60 -3.40
N PRO A 87 -6.55 -12.70 -4.06
CA PRO A 87 -7.49 -13.63 -3.43
C PRO A 87 -6.89 -14.32 -2.20
N VAL A 88 -5.59 -14.60 -2.20
CA VAL A 88 -4.89 -15.16 -1.02
C VAL A 88 -4.89 -14.16 0.14
N GLY A 89 -4.61 -12.89 -0.13
CA GLY A 89 -4.63 -11.81 0.86
C GLY A 89 -6.02 -11.56 1.44
N VAL A 90 -7.04 -11.51 0.57
CA VAL A 90 -8.46 -11.36 1.00
C VAL A 90 -8.90 -12.56 1.84
N TRP A 91 -8.55 -13.77 1.43
CA TRP A 91 -8.87 -14.98 2.19
C TRP A 91 -8.19 -14.97 3.57
N GLY A 92 -6.94 -14.53 3.64
CA GLY A 92 -6.23 -14.33 4.90
C GLY A 92 -6.93 -13.30 5.81
N LEU A 93 -7.39 -12.18 5.24
CA LEU A 93 -8.12 -11.14 5.98
C LEU A 93 -9.43 -11.64 6.61
N VAL A 94 -10.13 -12.56 5.94
CA VAL A 94 -11.40 -13.14 6.44
C VAL A 94 -11.16 -14.29 7.41
N ALA A 95 -10.13 -15.11 7.17
CA ALA A 95 -9.85 -16.30 7.98
C ALA A 95 -9.09 -15.99 9.28
N LEU A 96 -8.32 -14.89 9.33
CA LEU A 96 -7.49 -14.54 10.48
C LEU A 96 -8.22 -13.60 11.45
N PRO A 97 -8.10 -13.82 12.78
CA PRO A 97 -8.62 -12.88 13.76
C PRO A 97 -7.91 -11.53 13.65
N GLN A 98 -8.65 -10.43 13.81
CA GLN A 98 -8.15 -9.05 13.69
C GLN A 98 -6.85 -8.79 14.48
N ALA A 99 -6.74 -9.35 15.69
CA ALA A 99 -5.54 -9.20 16.53
C ALA A 99 -4.27 -9.75 15.88
N TRP A 100 -4.36 -10.84 15.11
CA TRP A 100 -3.22 -11.42 14.39
C TRP A 100 -2.79 -10.53 13.24
N ILE A 101 -3.74 -9.97 12.49
CA ILE A 101 -3.47 -9.05 11.38
C ILE A 101 -2.78 -7.79 11.91
N THR A 102 -3.30 -7.19 12.99
CA THR A 102 -2.69 -6.00 13.60
C THR A 102 -1.29 -6.29 14.16
N ARG A 103 -1.06 -7.44 14.80
CA ARG A 103 0.28 -7.84 15.27
C ARG A 103 1.26 -8.03 14.13
N LEU A 104 0.85 -8.73 13.08
CA LEU A 104 1.67 -8.96 11.89
C LEU A 104 2.08 -7.61 11.26
N LEU A 105 1.11 -6.70 11.12
CA LEU A 105 1.35 -5.35 10.61
C LEU A 105 2.37 -4.59 11.48
N GLY A 106 2.24 -4.65 12.81
CA GLY A 106 3.18 -4.04 13.74
C GLY A 106 4.60 -4.59 13.64
N VAL A 107 4.75 -5.92 13.60
CA VAL A 107 6.06 -6.58 13.41
C VAL A 107 6.70 -6.18 12.09
N LEU A 108 5.91 -6.15 11.01
CA LEU A 108 6.38 -5.80 9.67
C LEU A 108 6.87 -4.35 9.63
N LEU A 109 6.15 -3.42 10.25
CA LEU A 109 6.57 -2.02 10.35
C LEU A 109 7.83 -1.82 11.18
N ILE A 110 7.96 -2.51 12.31
CA ILE A 110 9.18 -2.47 13.12
C ILE A 110 10.36 -3.03 12.33
N GLY A 111 10.16 -4.15 11.63
CA GLY A 111 11.20 -4.77 10.81
C GLY A 111 11.64 -3.87 9.65
N VAL A 112 10.69 -3.30 8.91
CA VAL A 112 10.97 -2.37 7.81
C VAL A 112 11.61 -1.09 8.33
N GLY A 113 11.09 -0.52 9.42
CA GLY A 113 11.67 0.66 10.08
C GLY A 113 13.11 0.42 10.52
N GLY A 114 13.37 -0.71 11.19
CA GLY A 114 14.71 -1.14 11.58
C GLY A 114 15.64 -1.32 10.39
N TYR A 115 15.18 -1.95 9.31
CA TYR A 115 15.94 -2.11 8.07
C TYR A 115 16.27 -0.75 7.42
N ASN A 116 15.30 0.16 7.39
CA ASN A 116 15.44 1.47 6.76
C ASN A 116 16.36 2.40 7.56
N LEU A 117 16.39 2.27 8.89
CA LEU A 117 17.40 2.94 9.73
C LEU A 117 18.82 2.38 9.52
N TRP A 118 18.95 1.10 9.15
CA TRP A 118 20.25 0.44 9.01
C TRP A 118 20.84 0.53 7.59
N GLN A 119 20.03 0.74 6.56
CA GLN A 119 20.49 0.80 5.16
C GLN A 119 19.90 1.99 4.41
N PRO A 120 20.55 3.18 4.44
CA PRO A 120 20.01 4.41 3.84
C PRO A 120 20.13 4.49 2.31
N THR A 121 20.36 3.41 1.57
CA THR A 121 20.67 3.53 0.13
C THR A 121 20.05 2.44 -0.74
N MET A 122 19.31 2.90 -1.74
CA MET A 122 18.72 2.14 -2.83
C MET A 122 19.76 1.26 -3.52
N ARG A 123 19.74 -0.04 -3.23
CA ARG A 123 20.39 -1.04 -4.07
C ARG A 123 19.43 -1.36 -5.20
N GLY A 124 19.70 -0.81 -6.39
CA GLY A 124 18.94 -1.08 -7.61
C GLY A 124 18.87 -2.58 -7.87
N LEU A 125 17.69 -3.16 -7.65
CA LEU A 125 17.39 -4.58 -7.87
C LEU A 125 17.33 -4.85 -9.37
N HIS A 126 18.49 -5.15 -9.97
CA HIS A 126 18.63 -5.56 -11.38
C HIS A 126 18.26 -7.03 -11.64
N ASN A 127 17.62 -7.74 -10.70
CA ASN A 127 17.35 -9.17 -10.85
C ASN A 127 15.85 -9.46 -11.15
N PRO A 128 15.49 -9.83 -12.39
CA PRO A 128 14.11 -10.02 -12.84
C PRO A 128 13.36 -11.21 -12.21
N ARG A 129 13.98 -11.96 -11.29
CA ARG A 129 13.30 -12.99 -10.47
C ARG A 129 12.62 -12.43 -9.23
N TRP A 130 13.08 -11.29 -8.71
CA TRP A 130 12.48 -10.66 -7.54
C TRP A 130 11.14 -9.98 -7.84
N SER A 131 10.84 -9.68 -9.11
CA SER A 131 9.55 -9.15 -9.52
C SER A 131 8.38 -10.11 -9.27
N TYR A 132 8.62 -11.43 -9.24
CA TYR A 132 7.60 -12.41 -8.84
C TYR A 132 7.29 -12.34 -7.34
N LEU A 133 8.33 -12.19 -6.51
CA LEU A 133 8.19 -12.04 -5.05
C LEU A 133 7.52 -10.71 -4.69
N PHE A 134 7.96 -9.61 -5.31
CA PHE A 134 7.33 -8.29 -5.11
C PHE A 134 5.92 -8.23 -5.70
N GLY A 135 5.65 -8.86 -6.85
CA GLY A 135 4.31 -8.92 -7.42
C GLY A 135 3.32 -9.77 -6.62
N PHE A 136 3.80 -10.75 -5.85
CA PHE A 136 2.97 -11.51 -4.92
C PHE A 136 2.68 -10.73 -3.63
N LEU A 137 3.59 -9.85 -3.23
CA LEU A 137 3.50 -9.03 -2.00
C LEU A 137 2.93 -7.62 -2.21
N ALA A 138 2.71 -7.19 -3.47
CA ALA A 138 2.15 -5.90 -3.84
C ALA A 138 0.62 -5.98 -3.95
#